data_AF-A0AAE3FYH3-F1
#
_entry.id   AF-A0AAE3FYH3-F1
#
_cell.length_a   1.000
_cell.length_b   1.000
_cell.length_c   1.000
_cell.angle_alpha   90.00
_cell.angle_beta   90.00
_cell.angle_gamma   90.00
#
_symmetry.space_group_name_H-M   'P 1'
#
loop_
_entity.id
_entity.type
_entity.pdbx_description
1 polymer ?
#
loop_
_entity_poly.entity_id
_entity_poly.type
_entity_poly.pdbx_seq_one_letter_code
_entity_poly.pdbx_strand_id
1 'polypeptide(L)'
;MVDAAAIVEERKLHLRVELAPEYYSVGVSARFEIRWYQNEDFNFHYQEVHQDGVWKCRWDRHPNTHNSRGHFHPSPTASRIDAEDAQWPNDHRDVCQIVVEYVRKRIEALWD
;
A
#
# COMPACT_ATOMS: atom_id res chain seq x y z
N MET A 1 12.33 -3.31 9.12
CA MET A 1 10.94 -2.88 8.85
C MET A 1 9.97 -4.06 8.81
N VAL A 2 10.33 -5.23 8.30
CA VAL A 2 9.41 -6.38 8.24
C VAL A 2 9.47 -7.20 9.53
N ASP A 3 8.32 -7.60 10.07
CA ASP A 3 8.19 -8.57 11.16
C ASP A 3 7.83 -9.96 10.60
N ALA A 4 6.80 -10.03 9.78
CA ALA A 4 6.36 -11.27 9.13
C ALA A 4 5.94 -11.02 7.69
N ALA A 5 6.08 -12.04 6.84
CA ALA A 5 5.58 -12.01 5.47
C ALA A 5 4.99 -13.37 5.10
N ALA A 6 3.82 -13.38 4.49
CA ALA A 6 3.13 -14.60 4.08
C ALA A 6 2.34 -14.38 2.79
N ILE A 7 2.23 -15.45 2.00
CA ILE A 7 1.26 -15.50 0.90
C ILE A 7 -0.08 -15.95 1.49
N VAL A 8 -1.12 -15.13 1.31
CA VAL A 8 -2.46 -15.38 1.79
C VAL A 8 -3.35 -15.78 0.63
N GLU A 9 -3.89 -16.99 0.68
CA GLU A 9 -4.74 -17.56 -0.38
C GLU A 9 -6.23 -17.32 -0.16
N GLU A 10 -6.65 -16.98 1.07
CA GLU A 10 -8.06 -16.80 1.40
C GLU A 10 -8.67 -15.62 0.61
N ARG A 11 -9.84 -15.87 0.00
CA ARG A 11 -10.57 -15.00 -0.94
C ARG A 11 -9.82 -14.74 -2.23
N LYS A 12 -8.69 -14.05 -2.14
CA LYS A 12 -7.89 -13.70 -3.31
C LYS A 12 -6.40 -13.74 -2.93
N LEU A 13 -5.57 -14.42 -3.73
CA LEU A 13 -4.12 -14.57 -3.52
C LEU A 13 -3.37 -13.24 -3.41
N HIS A 14 -2.63 -12.99 -2.33
CA HIS A 14 -1.80 -11.80 -2.17
C HIS A 14 -0.62 -12.04 -1.22
N LEU A 15 0.44 -11.24 -1.36
CA LEU A 15 1.48 -11.12 -0.34
C LEU A 15 0.96 -10.19 0.75
N ARG A 16 1.09 -10.59 2.00
CA ARG A 16 0.84 -9.77 3.18
C ARG A 16 2.11 -9.69 4.01
N VAL A 17 2.50 -8.48 4.36
CA VAL A 17 3.68 -8.15 5.15
C VAL A 17 3.22 -7.38 6.37
N GLU A 18 3.47 -7.93 7.56
CA GLU A 18 3.33 -7.21 8.81
C GLU A 18 4.64 -6.44 9.06
N LEU A 19 4.50 -5.15 9.40
CA LEU A 19 5.65 -4.29 9.65
C LEU A 19 5.96 -4.28 11.14
N ALA A 20 7.25 -4.26 11.45
CA ALA A 20 7.75 -4.39 12.80
C ALA A 20 7.33 -3.18 13.65
N PRO A 21 6.73 -3.42 14.82
CA PRO A 21 6.08 -2.37 15.61
C PRO A 21 7.07 -1.34 16.15
N GLU A 22 8.37 -1.63 16.21
CA GLU A 22 9.40 -0.71 16.70
C GLU A 22 9.61 0.50 15.78
N TYR A 23 9.09 0.44 14.54
CA TYR A 23 9.12 1.56 13.60
C TYR A 23 7.95 2.54 13.78
N TYR A 24 7.03 2.25 14.71
CA TYR A 24 5.82 3.04 14.93
C TYR A 24 5.66 3.43 16.40
N SER A 25 4.77 4.40 16.66
CA SER A 25 4.33 4.73 18.01
C SER A 25 3.67 3.53 18.70
N VAL A 26 3.76 3.49 20.02
CA VAL A 26 3.17 2.42 20.83
C VAL A 26 1.68 2.26 20.53
N GLY A 27 1.26 1.01 20.27
CA GLY A 27 -0.13 0.67 19.99
C GLY A 27 -0.54 0.79 18.52
N VAL A 28 0.38 1.17 17.63
CA VAL A 28 0.15 1.15 16.18
C VAL A 28 0.54 -0.22 15.61
N SER A 29 -0.34 -0.79 14.80
CA SER A 29 0.00 -1.95 13.95
C SER A 29 -0.02 -1.52 12.49
N ALA A 30 0.92 -2.02 11.70
CA ALA A 30 1.03 -1.62 10.30
C ALA A 30 1.26 -2.83 9.39
N ARG A 31 0.62 -2.81 8.23
CA ARG A 31 0.74 -3.86 7.23
C ARG A 31 0.85 -3.30 5.83
N PHE A 32 1.47 -4.09 4.98
CA PHE A 32 1.60 -3.87 3.56
C PHE A 32 1.14 -5.09 2.78
N GLU A 33 0.26 -4.88 1.81
CA GLU A 33 -0.32 -5.95 0.99
C GLU A 33 -0.03 -5.69 -0.49
N ILE A 34 0.40 -6.72 -1.20
CA ILE A 34 0.67 -6.68 -2.64
C ILE A 34 -0.15 -7.75 -3.32
N ARG A 35 -0.89 -7.34 -4.34
CA ARG A 35 -1.59 -8.21 -5.25
C ARG A 35 -1.16 -7.92 -6.67
N TRP A 36 -0.74 -8.96 -7.38
CA TRP A 36 -0.36 -8.88 -8.78
C TRP A 36 -1.21 -9.81 -9.62
N TYR A 37 -1.52 -9.42 -10.85
CA TYR A 37 -2.34 -10.19 -11.79
C TYR A 37 -1.56 -10.46 -13.09
N GLN A 38 -1.99 -11.49 -13.83
CA GLN A 38 -1.33 -11.88 -15.09
C GLN A 38 -1.50 -10.84 -16.21
N ASN A 39 -2.53 -10.00 -16.13
CA ASN A 39 -2.81 -8.92 -17.08
C ASN A 39 -2.07 -7.61 -16.71
N GLU A 40 -1.00 -7.69 -15.91
CA GLU A 40 -0.19 -6.56 -15.42
C GLU A 40 -0.90 -5.60 -14.46
N ASP A 41 -2.16 -5.87 -14.11
CA ASP A 41 -2.86 -5.13 -13.07
C ASP A 41 -2.25 -5.45 -11.70
N PHE A 42 -2.44 -4.54 -10.75
CA PHE A 42 -2.02 -4.73 -9.38
C PHE A 42 -2.80 -3.87 -8.39
N ASN A 43 -2.69 -4.22 -7.12
CA ASN A 43 -3.02 -3.36 -5.99
C ASN A 43 -1.90 -3.47 -4.95
N PHE A 44 -1.40 -2.34 -4.51
CA PHE A 44 -0.64 -2.20 -3.28
C PHE A 44 -1.51 -1.49 -2.25
N HIS A 45 -1.44 -1.93 -1.00
CA HIS A 45 -2.19 -1.34 0.09
C HIS A 45 -1.30 -1.26 1.32
N TYR A 46 -1.08 -0.04 1.80
CA TYR A 46 -0.40 0.21 3.05
C TYR A 46 -1.43 0.72 4.07
N GLN A 47 -1.42 0.16 5.28
CA GLN A 47 -2.39 0.46 6.31
C GLN A 47 -1.72 0.47 7.69
N GLU A 48 -1.95 1.54 8.44
CA GLU A 48 -1.66 1.69 9.86
C GLU A 48 -2.99 1.69 10.63
N VAL A 49 -3.08 0.91 11.71
CA VAL A 49 -4.20 0.92 12.64
C VAL A 49 -3.73 1.60 13.92
N HIS A 50 -4.31 2.76 14.18
CA HIS A 50 -4.09 3.60 15.36
C HIS A 50 -5.26 3.43 16.35
N GLN A 51 -5.13 3.97 17.56
CA GLN A 51 -6.21 3.93 18.55
C GLN A 51 -7.46 4.73 18.11
N ASP A 52 -7.25 5.81 17.36
CA ASP A 52 -8.26 6.76 16.92
C ASP A 52 -8.74 6.53 15.49
N GLY A 53 -8.15 5.59 14.75
CA GLY A 53 -8.61 5.27 13.41
C GLY A 53 -7.63 4.45 12.57
N VAL A 54 -7.91 4.43 11.26
CA VAL A 54 -7.09 3.75 10.27
C VAL A 54 -6.52 4.79 9.32
N TRP A 55 -5.21 4.77 9.16
CA TRP A 55 -4.50 5.55 8.16
C TRP A 55 -4.05 4.61 7.04
N LYS A 56 -4.38 4.91 5.79
CA LYS A 56 -4.09 4.03 4.65
C LYS A 56 -3.97 4.76 3.33
N CYS A 57 -3.20 4.19 2.42
CA CYS A 57 -3.09 4.60 1.02
C CYS A 57 -2.96 3.37 0.11
N ARG A 58 -3.26 3.55 -1.19
CA ARG A 58 -3.23 2.46 -2.17
C ARG A 58 -2.65 2.91 -3.50
N TRP A 59 -1.95 2.00 -4.16
CA TRP A 59 -1.50 2.17 -5.54
C TRP A 59 -2.16 1.11 -6.38
N ASP A 60 -2.94 1.55 -7.35
CA ASP A 60 -3.75 0.68 -8.16
C ASP A 60 -3.35 0.78 -9.62
N ARG A 61 -3.31 -0.37 -10.27
CA ARG A 61 -3.37 -0.48 -11.72
C ARG A 61 -4.49 -1.43 -12.08
N HIS A 62 -5.61 -0.89 -12.54
CA HIS A 62 -6.72 -1.67 -13.08
C HIS A 62 -7.65 -0.78 -13.92
N PRO A 63 -8.44 -1.34 -14.84
CA PRO A 63 -9.48 -0.57 -15.52
C PRO A 63 -10.46 0.08 -14.53
N ASN A 64 -10.75 1.36 -14.70
CA ASN A 64 -11.75 2.10 -13.93
C ASN A 64 -12.50 3.07 -14.86
N THR A 65 -13.77 3.36 -14.58
CA THR A 65 -14.62 4.28 -15.36
C THR A 65 -14.38 5.75 -15.05
N HIS A 66 -13.74 6.05 -13.93
CA HIS A 66 -13.60 7.42 -13.40
C HIS A 66 -12.14 7.91 -13.33
N ASN A 67 -11.16 7.02 -13.51
CA ASN A 67 -9.73 7.31 -13.40
C ASN A 67 -8.95 6.59 -14.49
N SER A 68 -7.72 7.02 -14.71
CA SER A 68 -6.77 6.29 -15.56
C SER A 68 -6.51 4.87 -15.02
N ARG A 69 -6.03 3.99 -15.89
CA ARG A 69 -5.70 2.59 -15.52
C ARG A 69 -4.77 2.55 -14.30
N GLY A 70 -3.83 3.49 -14.19
CA GLY A 70 -3.03 3.70 -12.98
C GLY A 70 -3.60 4.84 -12.14
N HIS A 71 -3.73 4.63 -10.83
CA HIS A 71 -4.15 5.69 -9.92
C HIS A 71 -3.63 5.44 -8.50
N PHE A 72 -3.47 6.52 -7.75
CA PHE A 72 -3.09 6.53 -6.35
C PHE A 72 -4.30 6.94 -5.50
N HIS A 73 -4.58 6.20 -4.45
CA HIS A 73 -5.53 6.60 -3.41
C HIS A 73 -4.74 7.17 -2.22
N PRO A 74 -4.80 8.49 -2.00
CA PRO A 74 -4.00 9.12 -0.97
C PRO A 74 -4.48 8.77 0.45
N SER A 75 -3.54 8.92 1.37
CA SER A 75 -3.82 8.95 2.80
C SER A 75 -4.65 10.16 3.21
N PRO A 76 -5.40 10.11 4.34
CA PRO A 76 -5.41 9.04 5.34
C PRO A 76 -6.42 7.93 5.07
N THR A 77 -7.34 8.10 4.12
CA THR A 77 -8.51 7.21 4.00
C THR A 77 -8.45 6.25 2.82
N ALA A 78 -7.49 6.39 1.91
CA ALA A 78 -7.49 5.74 0.60
C ALA A 78 -8.86 5.88 -0.10
N SER A 79 -9.43 7.07 -0.01
CA SER A 79 -10.75 7.40 -0.52
C SER A 79 -10.86 7.14 -2.02
N ARG A 80 -12.02 6.62 -2.44
CA ARG A 80 -12.28 6.37 -3.86
C ARG A 80 -12.49 7.65 -4.66
N ILE A 81 -13.03 8.70 -4.03
CA ILE A 81 -13.34 9.96 -4.70
C ILE A 81 -12.11 10.87 -4.81
N ASP A 82 -11.11 10.65 -3.95
CA ASP A 82 -9.86 11.41 -3.93
C ASP A 82 -8.75 10.68 -4.70
N ALA A 83 -9.11 9.74 -5.57
CA ALA A 83 -8.14 8.99 -6.37
C ALA A 83 -7.48 9.90 -7.41
N GLU A 84 -6.16 9.92 -7.41
CA GLU A 84 -5.34 10.72 -8.30
C GLU A 84 -4.81 9.84 -9.44
N ASP A 85 -4.99 10.30 -10.69
CA ASP A 85 -4.44 9.59 -11.84
C ASP A 85 -2.91 9.54 -11.77
N ALA A 86 -2.35 8.37 -12.07
CA ALA A 86 -0.91 8.14 -11.99
C ALA A 86 -0.44 7.17 -13.08
N GLN A 87 0.82 7.28 -13.47
CA GLN A 87 1.47 6.33 -14.36
C GLN A 87 2.54 5.57 -13.58
N TRP A 88 2.44 4.25 -13.61
CA TRP A 88 3.38 3.35 -12.94
C TRP A 88 4.31 2.69 -13.96
N PRO A 89 5.59 2.44 -13.62
CA PRO A 89 6.50 1.65 -14.44
C PRO A 89 5.94 0.26 -14.79
N ASN A 90 6.29 -0.28 -15.96
CA ASN A 90 5.83 -1.63 -16.34
C ASN A 90 6.52 -2.72 -15.53
N ASP A 91 7.78 -2.53 -15.14
CA ASP A 91 8.50 -3.47 -14.29
C ASP A 91 7.96 -3.43 -12.86
N HIS A 92 7.52 -4.58 -12.37
CA HIS A 92 6.98 -4.72 -11.01
C HIS A 92 7.99 -4.33 -9.93
N ARG A 93 9.31 -4.48 -10.18
CA ARG A 93 10.37 -4.12 -9.24
C ARG A 93 10.45 -2.61 -9.07
N ASP A 94 10.30 -1.87 -10.16
CA ASP A 94 10.31 -0.40 -10.15
C ASP A 94 9.07 0.14 -9.42
N VAL A 95 7.90 -0.50 -9.63
CA VAL A 95 6.69 -0.19 -8.85
C VAL A 95 6.92 -0.45 -7.36
N CYS A 96 7.51 -1.60 -6.99
CA CYS A 96 7.82 -1.92 -5.59
C CYS A 96 8.76 -0.88 -4.96
N GLN A 97 9.77 -0.40 -5.69
CA GLN A 97 10.68 0.64 -5.19
C GLN A 97 9.94 1.95 -4.88
N ILE A 98 9.05 2.40 -5.78
CA ILE A 98 8.23 3.60 -5.56
C ILE A 98 7.40 3.47 -4.29
N VAL A 99 6.72 2.34 -4.13
CA VAL A 99 5.80 2.13 -3.00
C VAL A 99 6.56 1.97 -1.68
N VAL A 100 7.63 1.17 -1.65
CA VAL A 100 8.45 0.99 -0.44
C VAL A 100 9.12 2.28 -0.02
N GLU A 101 9.59 3.09 -0.97
CA GLU A 101 10.18 4.41 -0.68
C GLU A 101 9.17 5.37 -0.06
N TYR A 102 7.92 5.35 -0.53
CA TYR A 102 6.84 6.13 0.09
C TYR A 102 6.59 5.68 1.54
N VAL A 103 6.50 4.36 1.78
CA VAL A 103 6.29 3.81 3.13
C VAL A 103 7.47 4.17 4.04
N ARG A 104 8.71 4.08 3.54
CA ARG A 104 9.91 4.48 4.28
C ARG A 104 9.85 5.95 4.70
N LYS A 105 9.57 6.86 3.76
CA LYS A 105 9.43 8.30 4.05
C LYS A 105 8.31 8.59 5.05
N ARG A 106 7.18 7.88 4.95
CA ARG A 106 6.09 7.99 5.92
C ARG A 106 6.55 7.60 7.32
N ILE A 107 7.28 6.50 7.46
CA ILE A 107 7.83 6.04 8.73
C ILE A 107 8.86 7.04 9.27
N GLU A 108 9.79 7.51 8.44
CA GLU A 108 10.77 8.52 8.83
C GLU A 108 10.09 9.77 9.40
N ALA A 109 9.05 10.27 8.72
CA ALA A 109 8.28 11.43 9.16
C ALA A 109 7.46 11.21 10.45
N LEU A 110 7.37 9.98 10.99
CA LEU A 110 6.78 9.75 12.32
C LEU A 110 7.76 10.09 13.46
N TRP A 111 9.05 10.19 13.16
CA TRP A 111 10.13 10.34 14.14
C TRP A 111 10.90 11.66 13.99
N ASP A 112 10.60 12.46 12.97
CA ASP A 112 11.05 13.85 12.81
C ASP A 112 10.19 14.82 13.66
#